data_AF-A0A9D2LTQ8-F1
#
_entry.id   AF-A0A9D2LTQ8-F1
#
_cell.length_a   1.000
_cell.length_b   1.000
_cell.length_c   1.000
_cell.angle_alpha   90.00
_cell.angle_beta   90.00
_cell.angle_gamma   90.00
#
_symmetry.space_group_name_H-M   'P 1'
#
loop_
_entity.id
_entity.type
_entity.pdbx_description
1 polymer ?
#
loop_
_entity_poly.entity_id
_entity_poly.type
_entity_poly.pdbx_seq_one_letter_code
_entity_poly.pdbx_strand_id
1 'polypeptide(L)' 'MDERMKNIVTTILSIIFFAVCIALVVIGQRNIGPQGTLVMLLGLAGLILLLYRYNRKFK' A
#
# COMPACT_ATOMS: atom_id res chain seq x y z
N MET A 1 -24.99 3.06 7.21
CA MET A 1 -24.00 1.97 7.16
C MET A 1 -23.34 1.92 8.53
N ASP A 2 -23.44 0.80 9.25
CA ASP A 2 -22.92 0.70 10.61
C ASP A 2 -21.43 1.07 10.70
N GLU A 3 -21.04 1.77 11.76
CA GLU A 3 -19.64 2.17 12.02
C GLU A 3 -18.69 0.97 12.05
N ARG A 4 -19.16 -0.18 12.57
CA ARG A 4 -18.41 -1.45 12.50
C ARG A 4 -18.17 -1.90 11.06
N MET A 5 -19.20 -1.82 10.22
CA MET A 5 -19.12 -2.25 8.82
C MET A 5 -18.18 -1.35 8.02
N LYS A 6 -18.19 -0.04 8.28
CA LYS A 6 -17.28 0.94 7.67
C LYS A 6 -15.81 0.67 8.04
N ASN A 7 -15.53 0.32 9.29
CA ASN A 7 -14.19 -0.05 9.73
C ASN A 7 -13.69 -1.35 9.08
N ILE A 8 -14.54 -2.37 8.99
CA ILE A 8 -14.20 -3.64 8.31
C ILE A 8 -13.88 -3.40 6.84
N VAL A 9 -14.72 -2.65 6.13
CA VAL A 9 -14.48 -2.32 4.71
C VAL A 9 -13.16 -1.56 4.54
N THR A 10 -12.89 -0.58 5.39
CA THR A 10 -11.64 0.20 5.34
C THR A 10 -10.42 -0.68 5.58
N THR A 11 -10.51 -1.63 6.52
CA THR A 11 -9.43 -2.59 6.80
C THR A 11 -9.19 -3.52 5.61
N ILE A 12 -10.24 -4.10 5.03
CA ILE A 12 -10.13 -4.98 3.85
C ILE A 12 -9.47 -4.20 2.69
N LEU A 13 -9.93 -2.98 2.43
CA LEU A 13 -9.37 -2.14 1.37
C LEU A 13 -7.88 -1.83 1.61
N SER A 14 -7.49 -1.62 2.87
CA SER A 14 -6.09 -1.38 3.25
C SER A 14 -5.22 -2.62 3.02
N ILE A 15 -5.74 -3.83 3.29
CA ILE A 15 -5.03 -5.10 3.04
C ILE A 15 -4.83 -5.31 1.53
N ILE A 16 -5.87 -5.09 0.73
CA ILE A 16 -5.78 -5.21 -0.74
C ILE A 16 -4.75 -4.20 -1.27
N PHE A 17 -4.82 -2.95 -0.82
CA PHE A 17 -3.87 -1.92 -1.23
C PHE A 17 -2.43 -2.27 -0.85
N PHE A 18 -2.21 -2.82 0.34
CA PHE A 18 -0.90 -3.31 0.78
C PHE A 18 -0.36 -4.40 -0.15
N ALA A 19 -1.19 -5.39 -0.50
CA ALA A 19 -0.80 -6.46 -1.42
C ALA A 19 -0.42 -5.92 -2.80
N VAL A 20 -1.15 -4.94 -3.33
CA VAL A 20 -0.82 -4.26 -4.60
C VAL A 20 0.53 -3.55 -4.50
N CYS A 21 0.81 -2.83 -3.41
CA CYS A 21 2.08 -2.14 -3.22
C CYS A 21 3.27 -3.13 -3.19
N ILE A 22 3.12 -4.26 -2.50
CA ILE A 22 4.13 -5.34 -2.51
C ILE A 22 4.31 -5.90 -3.92
N ALA A 23 3.23 -6.15 -4.66
CA ALA A 23 3.32 -6.64 -6.04
C ALA A 23 4.08 -5.67 -6.94
N LEU A 24 3.84 -4.35 -6.82
CA LEU A 24 4.59 -3.33 -7.57
C LEU A 24 6.09 -3.39 -7.25
N VAL A 25 6.47 -3.53 -5.98
CA VAL A 25 7.88 -3.67 -5.58
C VAL A 25 8.52 -4.92 -6.22
N VAL A 26 7.83 -6.06 -6.16
CA VAL A 26 8.32 -7.33 -6.72
C VAL A 26 8.44 -7.26 -8.25
N ILE A 27 7.46 -6.68 -8.93
CA ILE A 27 7.48 -6.49 -10.39
C ILE A 27 8.61 -5.52 -10.78
N GLY A 28 8.75 -4.41 -10.04
CA GLY A 28 9.81 -3.43 -10.25
C GLY A 28 11.21 -4.04 -10.12
N GLN A 29 11.42 -4.99 -9.19
CA GLN A 29 12.69 -5.72 -9.06
C GLN A 29 12.99 -6.63 -10.25
N ARG A 30 11.97 -7.24 -10.86
CA ARG A 30 12.16 -8.14 -12.01
C ARG A 30 12.48 -7.38 -13.31
N ASN A 31 12.11 -6.10 -13.39
CA ASN A 31 12.32 -5.26 -14.55
C ASN A 31 13.49 -4.29 -14.33
N ILE A 32 14.72 -4.74 -14.61
CA ILE A 32 15.93 -3.94 -14.37
C ILE A 32 15.99 -2.76 -15.37
N GLY A 33 15.82 -1.54 -14.86
CA GLY A 33 15.88 -0.31 -15.64
C GLY A 33 15.15 0.85 -14.95
N PRO A 34 15.22 2.07 -15.51
CA PRO A 34 14.60 3.26 -14.89
C PRO A 34 13.10 3.09 -14.65
N GLN A 35 12.42 2.38 -15.55
CA GLN A 35 10.99 2.08 -15.43
C GLN A 35 10.69 1.17 -14.24
N GLY A 36 11.44 0.08 -14.04
CA GLY A 36 11.24 -0.80 -12.89
C GLY A 36 11.58 -0.13 -11.56
N THR A 37 12.59 0.75 -11.55
CA THR A 37 12.90 1.59 -10.39
C THR A 37 11.73 2.51 -10.04
N LEU A 38 11.11 3.19 -11.02
CA LEU A 38 9.93 4.03 -10.78
C LEU A 38 8.75 3.22 -10.23
N VAL A 39 8.51 2.03 -10.78
CA VAL A 39 7.44 1.12 -10.31
C VAL A 39 7.69 0.68 -8.86
N MET A 40 8.94 0.36 -8.50
CA MET A 40 9.31 0.07 -7.12
C MET A 40 9.09 1.27 -6.21
N LEU A 41 9.52 2.46 -6.61
CA LEU A 41 9.34 3.69 -5.82
C LEU A 41 7.86 4.01 -5.58
N LEU A 42 7.01 3.79 -6.59
CA LEU A 42 5.55 3.92 -6.43
C LEU A 42 4.99 2.93 -5.41
N GLY A 43 5.42 1.66 -5.48
CA GLY A 43 5.04 0.65 -4.48
C GLY A 43 5.47 1.03 -3.06
N LEU A 44 6.72 1.49 -2.90
CA LEU A 44 7.26 1.94 -1.62
C LEU A 44 6.53 3.18 -1.07
N ALA A 45 6.25 4.17 -1.92
CA ALA A 45 5.47 5.35 -1.54
C ALA A 45 4.09 4.97 -1.01
N GLY A 46 3.42 3.98 -1.65
CA GLY A 46 2.17 3.42 -1.17
C GLY A 46 2.27 2.77 0.22
N LEU A 47 3.34 2.01 0.47
CA LEU A 47 3.59 1.38 1.79
C LEU A 47 3.83 2.43 2.88
N ILE A 48 4.64 3.45 2.60
CA ILE A 48 4.90 4.56 3.54
C ILE A 48 3.60 5.32 3.84
N LEU A 49 2.77 5.59 2.83
CA LEU A 49 1.46 6.22 3.03
C LEU A 49 0.58 5.38 3.96
N LEU A 50 0.55 4.06 3.78
CA LEU A 50 -0.24 3.15 4.60
C LEU A 50 0.25 3.14 6.06
N LEU A 51 1.58 3.11 6.25
CA LEU A 51 2.21 3.21 7.57
C LEU A 51 1.91 4.56 8.24
N TYR A 52 2.00 5.66 7.50
CA TYR A 52 1.65 6.99 7.99
C TYR A 52 0.19 7.05 8.46
N ARG A 53 -0.75 6.52 7.65
CA ARG A 53 -2.17 6.46 8.01
C ARG A 53 -2.42 5.59 9.24
N TYR A 54 -1.70 4.48 9.37
CA TYR A 54 -1.76 3.62 10.56
C TYR A 54 -1.26 4.38 11.79
N ASN A 55 -0.07 4.98 11.72
CA ASN A 55 0.54 5.72 12.84
C ASN A 55 -0.30 6.91 13.30
N ARG A 56 -1.00 7.59 12.38
CA ARG A 56 -1.91 8.69 12.73
C ARG A 56 -3.08 8.27 13.63
N LYS A 57 -3.44 6.97 13.66
CA LYS A 57 -4.48 6.47 14.56
C LYS A 57 -4.01 6.32 16.01
N PHE A 58 -2.70 6.31 16.26
CA PHE A 58 -2.09 6.13 17.58
C PHE A 58 -1.57 7.43 18.20
N LYS A 59 -1.81 8.57 17.54
CA LYS A 59 -1.40 9.90 17.97
C LYS A 59 -2.62 10.76 18.20
#